data_AF-A0A8C1T8J4-F1
#
_entry.id   AF-A0A8C1T8J4-F1
#
_cell.length_a   1.000
_cell.length_b   1.000
_cell.length_c   1.000
_cell.angle_alpha   90.00
_cell.angle_beta   90.00
_cell.angle_gamma   90.00
#
_symmetry.space_group_name_H-M   'P 1'
#
loop_
_entity.id
_entity.type
_entity.pdbx_description
1 polymer ?
#
loop_
_entity_poly.entity_id
_entity_poly.type
_entity_poly.pdbx_seq_one_letter_code
_entity_poly.pdbx_strand_id
1 'polypeptide(L)'
;LIERFVQTIKQLMRKAAEDGKDIYKCLLDFRDSPISGLQVTPAQLLMGRRLESILPVTSHKLMPQPTVQGRDELVARQQQMAQIFWFIRFIEQV
;
A
#
# COMPACT_ATOMS: atom_id res chain seq x y z
N LEU A 1 6.46 9.26 9.80
CA LEU A 1 6.18 8.47 8.57
C LEU A 1 7.25 7.42 8.29
N ILE A 2 8.53 7.81 8.28
CA ILE A 2 9.67 6.91 7.97
C ILE A 2 9.71 5.68 8.90
N GLU A 3 9.56 5.87 10.21
CA GLU A 3 9.57 4.77 11.18
C GLU A 3 8.51 3.70 10.89
N ARG A 4 7.26 4.13 10.60
CA ARG A 4 6.17 3.22 10.24
C ARG A 4 6.47 2.46 8.96
N PHE A 5 7.05 3.11 7.96
CA PHE A 5 7.45 2.45 6.72
C PHE A 5 8.52 1.37 6.94
N VAL A 6 9.55 1.69 7.75
CA VAL A 6 10.58 0.72 8.14
C VAL A 6 9.96 -0.45 8.90
N GLN A 7 9.00 -0.19 9.79
CA GLN A 7 8.27 -1.22 10.52
C GLN A 7 7.51 -2.16 9.57
N THR A 8 6.81 -1.61 8.57
CA THR A 8 6.10 -2.41 7.56
C THR A 8 7.05 -3.30 6.76
N ILE A 9 8.18 -2.76 6.30
CA ILE A 9 9.17 -3.57 5.55
C ILE A 9 9.76 -4.67 6.43
N LYS A 10 10.13 -4.38 7.68
CA LYS A 10 10.64 -5.40 8.61
C LYS A 10 9.64 -6.52 8.83
N GLN A 11 8.35 -6.19 8.99
CA GLN A 11 7.29 -7.18 9.12
C GLN A 11 7.10 -8.01 7.85
N LEU A 12 7.17 -7.38 6.67
CA LEU A 12 7.11 -8.06 5.38
C LEU A 12 8.26 -9.07 5.24
N MET A 13 9.49 -8.65 5.56
CA MET A 13 10.68 -9.50 5.50
C MET A 13 10.57 -10.69 6.47
N ARG A 14 10.07 -10.46 7.68
CA ARG A 14 9.84 -11.52 8.66
C ARG A 14 8.85 -12.57 8.13
N LYS A 15 7.72 -12.13 7.59
CA LYS A 15 6.72 -13.03 6.97
C LYS A 15 7.29 -13.80 5.78
N ALA A 16 8.08 -13.13 4.94
CA ALA A 16 8.75 -13.79 3.81
C ALA A 16 9.71 -14.89 4.27
N ALA A 17 10.47 -14.64 5.35
CA ALA A 17 11.37 -15.63 5.93
C ALA A 17 10.61 -16.81 6.57
N GLU A 18 9.50 -16.55 7.27
CA GLU A 18 8.62 -17.57 7.85
C GLU A 18 8.00 -18.46 6.75
N ASP A 19 7.60 -17.87 5.62
CA ASP A 19 7.03 -18.58 4.46
C ASP A 19 8.09 -19.24 3.53
N GLY A 20 9.38 -19.00 3.76
CA GLY A 20 10.47 -19.45 2.87
C GLY A 20 10.44 -18.83 1.46
N LYS A 21 9.83 -17.65 1.32
CA LYS A 21 9.68 -16.93 0.03
C LYS A 21 10.82 -15.95 -0.19
N ASP A 22 11.09 -15.67 -1.46
CA ASP A 22 12.02 -14.62 -1.88
C ASP A 22 11.46 -13.23 -1.52
N ILE A 23 12.27 -12.43 -0.82
CA ILE A 23 11.94 -11.07 -0.38
C ILE A 23 11.58 -10.17 -1.58
N TYR A 24 12.25 -10.31 -2.71
CA TYR A 24 11.98 -9.50 -3.90
C TYR A 24 10.59 -9.80 -4.48
N LYS A 25 10.17 -11.06 -4.43
CA LYS A 25 8.81 -11.47 -4.84
C LYS A 25 7.76 -10.92 -3.88
N CYS A 26 8.00 -11.00 -2.57
CA CYS A 26 7.10 -10.41 -1.58
C CYS A 26 6.98 -8.88 -1.72
N LEU A 27 8.07 -8.18 -2.05
CA LEU A 27 8.04 -6.74 -2.33
C LEU A 27 7.29 -6.41 -3.61
N LEU A 28 7.42 -7.25 -4.64
CA LEU A 28 6.67 -7.11 -5.89
C LEU A 28 5.16 -7.29 -5.62
N ASP A 29 4.79 -8.36 -4.90
CA ASP A 29 3.41 -8.63 -4.52
C ASP A 29 2.82 -7.51 -3.66
N PHE A 30 3.60 -6.97 -2.72
CA PHE A 30 3.18 -5.82 -1.91
C PHE A 30 2.87 -4.59 -2.77
N ARG A 31 3.61 -4.37 -3.86
CA ARG A 31 3.43 -3.23 -4.77
C ARG A 31 2.27 -3.43 -5.76
N ASP A 32 1.97 -4.67 -6.11
CA ASP A 32 0.88 -5.03 -7.04
C ASP A 32 -0.45 -5.35 -6.31
N SER A 33 -0.41 -5.58 -5.00
CA SER A 33 -1.61 -5.80 -4.19
C SER A 33 -2.41 -4.50 -4.02
N PRO A 34 -3.74 -4.54 -4.18
CA PRO A 34 -4.59 -3.37 -3.95
C PRO A 34 -4.53 -2.95 -2.48
N ILE A 35 -4.56 -1.64 -2.23
CA ILE A 35 -4.62 -1.11 -0.88
C ILE A 35 -6.00 -1.43 -0.31
N SER A 36 -6.07 -1.97 0.91
CA SER A 36 -7.36 -2.28 1.53
C SER A 36 -8.30 -1.05 1.53
N GLY A 37 -9.49 -1.23 0.97
CA GLY A 37 -10.51 -0.19 0.80
C GLY A 37 -10.35 0.69 -0.45
N LEU A 38 -9.31 0.51 -1.28
CA LEU A 38 -9.14 1.19 -2.55
C LEU A 38 -8.87 0.20 -3.69
N GLN A 39 -9.29 0.54 -4.90
CA GLN A 39 -9.02 -0.28 -6.09
C GLN A 39 -7.64 0.00 -6.72
N VAL A 40 -6.82 0.85 -6.09
CA VAL A 40 -5.48 1.21 -6.56
C VAL A 40 -4.39 0.43 -5.84
N THR A 41 -3.32 0.13 -6.58
CA THR A 41 -2.11 -0.52 -6.06
C THR A 41 -1.04 0.53 -5.72
N PRO A 42 -0.11 0.24 -4.80
CA PRO A 42 1.00 1.16 -4.48
C PRO A 42 1.85 1.50 -5.71
N ALA A 43 2.11 0.53 -6.59
CA ALA A 43 2.84 0.77 -7.84
C ALA A 43 2.12 1.76 -8.75
N GLN A 44 0.80 1.65 -8.85
CA GLN A 44 -0.01 2.54 -9.67
C GLN A 44 -0.02 3.95 -9.10
N LEU A 45 -0.09 4.12 -7.78
CA LEU A 45 -0.02 5.43 -7.13
C LEU A 45 1.35 6.11 -7.31
N LEU A 46 2.44 5.35 -7.30
CA LEU A 46 3.80 5.88 -7.37
C LEU A 46 4.29 6.08 -8.82
N MET A 47 3.99 5.13 -9.71
CA MET A 47 4.56 5.03 -11.06
C MET A 47 3.51 5.18 -12.17
N GLY A 48 2.23 5.33 -11.83
CA GLY A 48 1.14 5.44 -12.80
C GLY A 48 0.82 4.15 -13.57
N ARG A 49 1.46 3.02 -13.23
CA ARG A 49 1.31 1.75 -13.94
C ARG A 49 1.25 0.55 -12.98
N ARG A 50 0.72 -0.57 -13.46
CA ARG A 50 0.84 -1.87 -12.77
C ARG A 50 2.17 -2.55 -13.09
N LEU A 51 2.61 -3.42 -12.19
CA LEU A 51 3.81 -4.22 -12.38
C LEU A 51 3.45 -5.59 -12.94
N GLU A 52 4.39 -6.21 -13.62
CA GLU A 52 4.23 -7.59 -14.05
C GLU A 52 4.41 -8.50 -12.84
N SER A 53 3.35 -9.20 -12.46
CA SER A 53 3.39 -10.22 -11.42
C SER A 53 3.64 -11.61 -12.02
N ILE A 54 3.74 -12.62 -11.16
CA ILE A 54 3.97 -14.01 -11.57
C ILE A 54 2.77 -14.56 -12.37
N LEU A 55 1.59 -13.93 -12.23
CA LEU A 55 0.40 -14.28 -12.97
C LEU A 55 0.40 -13.58 -14.33
N PRO A 56 0.03 -14.27 -15.42
CA PRO A 56 -0.06 -13.65 -16.72
C PRO A 56 -1.12 -12.56 -16.71
N VAL A 57 -0.71 -11.33 -17.01
CA VAL A 57 -1.59 -10.16 -17.13
C VAL A 57 -1.51 -9.65 -18.56
N THR A 58 -2.65 -9.27 -19.14
CA THR A 58 -2.72 -8.70 -20.48
C THR A 58 -1.88 -7.42 -20.58
N SER A 59 -1.06 -7.30 -21.63
CA SER A 59 -0.10 -6.19 -21.82
C SER A 59 -0.74 -4.80 -21.74
N HIS A 60 -2.00 -4.67 -22.16
CA HIS A 60 -2.76 -3.42 -22.04
C HIS A 60 -2.94 -2.96 -20.58
N LYS A 61 -3.04 -3.86 -19.60
CA LYS A 61 -3.19 -3.52 -18.17
C LYS A 61 -1.87 -3.07 -17.52
N LEU A 62 -0.73 -3.34 -18.16
CA LEU A 62 0.60 -2.92 -17.70
C LEU A 62 0.96 -1.51 -18.19
N MET A 63 0.20 -0.97 -19.14
CA MET A 63 0.41 0.38 -19.66
C MET A 63 0.08 1.44 -18.59
N PRO A 64 0.84 2.55 -18.53
CA PRO A 64 0.57 3.61 -17.58
C PRO A 64 -0.81 4.23 -17.83
N GLN A 65 -1.60 4.35 -16.77
CA GLN A 65 -2.89 5.03 -16.79
C GLN A 65 -2.69 6.44 -16.23
N PRO A 66 -2.93 7.49 -17.04
CA PRO A 66 -2.63 8.87 -16.66
C PRO A 66 -3.52 9.41 -15.52
N THR A 67 -4.61 8.71 -15.19
CA THR A 67 -5.55 9.14 -14.14
C THR A 67 -5.56 8.11 -13.01
N VAL A 68 -4.67 8.25 -12.04
CA VAL A 68 -4.71 7.44 -10.82
C VAL A 68 -5.62 8.14 -9.81
N GLN A 69 -6.92 7.85 -9.91
CA GLN A 69 -7.92 8.25 -8.91
C GLN A 69 -7.66 7.43 -7.64
N GLY A 70 -7.33 8.10 -6.54
CA GLY A 70 -7.09 7.42 -5.26
C GLY A 70 -6.12 8.17 -4.34
N ARG A 71 -5.34 9.13 -4.86
CA ARG A 71 -4.49 9.96 -4.00
C ARG A 71 -5.33 10.82 -3.05
N ASP A 72 -6.39 11.43 -3.54
CA ASP A 72 -7.28 12.29 -2.74
C ASP A 72 -8.03 11.47 -1.68
N GLU A 73 -8.52 10.28 -2.04
CA GLU A 73 -9.13 9.33 -1.11
C GLU A 73 -8.16 8.88 0.00
N LEU A 74 -6.89 8.64 -0.35
CA LEU A 74 -5.84 8.30 0.63
C LEU A 74 -5.53 9.46 1.57
N VAL A 75 -5.54 10.70 1.08
CA VAL A 75 -5.34 11.90 1.90
C VAL A 75 -6.52 12.09 2.84
N ALA A 76 -7.75 12.01 2.33
CA ALA A 76 -8.96 12.11 3.13
C ALA A 76 -8.98 11.04 4.24
N ARG A 77 -8.63 9.79 3.91
CA ARG A 77 -8.54 8.71 4.90
C ARG A 77 -7.51 9.01 5.99
N GLN A 78 -6.32 9.52 5.64
CA GLN A 78 -5.30 9.88 6.62
C GLN A 78 -5.79 10.99 7.57
N GLN A 79 -6.50 11.98 7.04
CA GLN A 79 -7.09 13.05 7.84
C GLN A 79 -8.17 12.51 8.80
N GLN A 80 -9.07 11.65 8.32
CA GLN A 80 -10.08 11.02 9.18
C GLN A 80 -9.46 10.18 10.30
N MET A 81 -8.43 9.38 9.98
CA MET A 81 -7.73 8.58 10.99
C MET A 81 -7.02 9.47 12.02
N ALA A 82 -6.44 10.59 11.60
CA ALA A 82 -5.86 11.57 12.52
C ALA A 82 -6.93 12.18 13.43
N GLN A 83 -8.08 12.59 12.88
CA GLN A 83 -9.20 13.14 13.65
C GLN A 83 -9.72 12.14 14.69
N ILE A 84 -9.94 10.88 14.30
CA ILE A 84 -10.36 9.80 15.21
C ILE A 84 -9.32 9.59 16.31
N PHE A 85 -8.04 9.53 15.95
CA PHE A 85 -6.95 9.39 16.93
C PHE A 85 -6.95 10.54 17.95
N TRP A 86 -7.07 11.79 17.50
CA TRP A 86 -7.15 12.95 18.37
C TRP A 86 -8.39 12.93 19.26
N PHE A 87 -9.54 12.51 18.72
CA PHE A 87 -10.78 12.39 19.47
C PHE A 87 -10.70 11.33 20.58
N ILE A 88 -10.17 10.14 20.28
CA ILE A 88 -9.97 9.08 21.28
C ILE A 88 -9.02 9.57 22.38
N ARG A 89 -7.89 10.17 21.99
CA ARG A 89 -6.92 10.70 22.95
C ARG A 89 -7.51 11.81 23.82
N PHE A 90 -8.41 12.62 23.29
CA PHE A 90 -9.11 13.65 24.05
C PHE A 90 -10.05 13.04 25.11
N ILE A 91 -10.82 12.01 24.74
CA ILE A 91 -11.71 11.30 25.67
C ILE A 91 -10.93 10.60 26.79
N GLU A 92 -9.78 10.00 26.50
CA GLU A 92 -8.94 9.35 27.54
C GLU A 92 -8.35 10.33 28.56
N GLN A 93 -8.40 11.64 28.30
CA GLN A 93 -7.85 12.68 29.19
C GLN A 93 -8.94 13.43 29.99
N VAL A 94 -10.21 13.07 29.81
CA VAL A 94 -11.38 13.61 30.54
C VAL A 94 -11.90 12.56 31.51
#